data_AF-A0A968SMX5-F1
#
_entry.id   AF-A0A968SMX5-F1
#
_cell.length_a   1.000
_cell.length_b   1.000
_cell.length_c   1.000
_cell.angle_alpha   90.00
_cell.angle_beta   90.00
_cell.angle_gamma   90.00
#
_symmetry.space_group_name_H-M   'P 1'
#
loop_
_entity.id
_entity.type
_entity.pdbx_description
1 polymer ?
#
loop_
_entity_poly.entity_id
_entity_poly.type
_entity_poly.pdbx_seq_one_letter_code
_entity_poly.pdbx_strand_id
1 'polypeptide(L)'
;MGLLALVGLAVCNDEILRLASEEGLAVVDLRVICTEREDYSLLSPIEPSAQGGEKIARVIARVLEKHDFRGGECRLYGREG
;
A
#
# COMPACT_ATOMS: atom_id res chain seq x y z
N MET A 1 -16.83 11.20 -0.07
CA MET A 1 -15.68 11.85 0.58
C MET A 1 -15.48 13.22 -0.05
N GLY A 2 -15.33 14.29 0.73
CA GLY A 2 -15.19 15.65 0.17
C GLY A 2 -13.85 15.89 -0.52
N LEU A 3 -13.77 16.89 -1.41
CA LEU A 3 -12.54 17.22 -2.16
C LEU A 3 -11.33 17.46 -1.24
N LEU A 4 -11.52 18.21 -0.15
CA LEU A 4 -10.47 18.47 0.84
C LEU A 4 -9.92 17.20 1.49
N ALA A 5 -10.77 16.21 1.75
CA ALA A 5 -10.35 14.94 2.34
C ALA A 5 -9.54 14.09 1.35
N LEU A 6 -9.89 14.13 0.06
CA LEU A 6 -9.11 13.46 -1.00
C LEU A 6 -7.73 14.12 -1.18
N VAL A 7 -7.68 15.45 -1.15
CA VAL A 7 -6.41 16.21 -1.20
C VAL A 7 -5.55 15.88 0.02
N GLY A 8 -6.13 15.88 1.22
CA GLY A 8 -5.42 15.49 2.45
C GLY A 8 -4.84 14.08 2.36
N LEU A 9 -5.63 13.10 1.89
CA LEU A 9 -5.16 11.73 1.70
C LEU A 9 -4.01 11.65 0.69
N ALA A 10 -4.11 12.39 -0.42
CA ALA A 10 -3.05 12.42 -1.43
C ALA A 10 -1.74 12.99 -0.86
N VAL A 11 -1.81 14.09 -0.12
CA VAL A 11 -0.63 14.72 0.53
C VAL A 11 -0.01 13.78 1.56
N CYS A 12 -0.81 13.14 2.41
CA CYS A 12 -0.29 12.18 3.38
C CYS A 12 0.41 10.99 2.70
N ASN A 13 -0.18 10.44 1.65
CA ASN A 13 0.41 9.32 0.91
C ASN A 13 1.69 9.73 0.18
N ASP A 14 1.75 10.93 -0.37
CA ASP A 14 2.95 11.46 -1.04
C ASP A 14 4.12 11.62 -0.05
N GLU A 15 3.84 12.17 1.14
CA GLU A 15 4.84 12.35 2.18
C GLU A 15 5.39 11.00 2.70
N ILE A 16 4.55 9.98 2.83
CA ILE A 16 4.97 8.62 3.19
C ILE A 16 5.94 8.06 2.14
N LEU A 17 5.65 8.26 0.85
CA LEU A 17 6.51 7.78 -0.24
C LEU A 17 7.84 8.53 -0.30
N ARG A 18 7.81 9.85 -0.09
CA ARG A 18 9.01 10.68 -0.02
C ARG A 18 9.94 10.20 1.09
N LEU A 19 9.43 10.08 2.32
CA LEU A 19 10.19 9.62 3.47
C LEU A 19 10.71 8.19 3.27
N ALA A 20 9.87 7.28 2.74
CA ALA A 20 10.32 5.93 2.45
C ALA A 20 11.44 5.90 1.39
N SER A 21 11.40 6.79 0.40
CA SER A 21 12.47 6.93 -0.59
C SER A 21 13.77 7.46 0.01
N GLU A 22 13.69 8.43 0.92
CA GLU A 22 14.85 9.01 1.61
C GLU A 22 15.54 8.00 2.52
N GLU A 23 14.75 7.16 3.18
CA GLU A 23 15.24 6.16 4.14
C GLU A 23 15.47 4.77 3.51
N GLY A 24 15.25 4.61 2.21
CA GLY A 24 15.49 3.33 1.52
C GLY A 24 14.56 2.20 1.96
N LEU A 25 13.30 2.49 2.27
CA LEU A 25 12.34 1.53 2.82
C LEU A 25 11.53 0.80 1.74
N ALA A 26 11.23 -0.48 1.97
CA ALA A 26 10.20 -1.18 1.21
C ALA A 26 8.80 -0.58 1.49
N VAL A 27 8.05 -0.29 0.44
CA VAL A 27 6.68 0.25 0.55
C VAL A 27 5.67 -0.70 -0.05
N VAL A 28 4.67 -1.07 0.75
CA VAL A 28 3.48 -1.81 0.30
C VAL A 28 2.38 -0.79 -0.03
N ASP A 29 2.18 -0.50 -1.32
CA ASP A 29 1.25 0.55 -1.76
C ASP A 29 -0.16 -0.03 -2.01
N LEU A 30 -1.06 0.24 -1.06
CA LEU A 30 -2.44 -0.26 -1.13
C LEU A 30 -3.22 0.28 -2.33
N ARG A 31 -2.85 1.43 -2.90
CA ARG A 31 -3.56 2.06 -4.03
C ARG A 31 -3.42 1.25 -5.33
N VAL A 32 -2.37 0.44 -5.42
CA VAL A 32 -2.12 -0.47 -6.54
C VAL A 32 -2.36 -1.95 -6.18
N ILE A 33 -2.68 -2.24 -4.91
CA ILE A 33 -3.02 -3.59 -4.43
C ILE A 33 -4.54 -3.77 -4.37
N CYS A 34 -5.23 -2.82 -3.75
CA CYS A 34 -6.68 -2.84 -3.53
C CYS A 34 -7.37 -1.96 -4.57
N THR A 35 -7.47 -2.48 -5.79
CA THR A 35 -7.99 -1.77 -6.98
C THR A 35 -9.45 -2.08 -7.27
N GLU A 36 -10.01 -3.11 -6.65
CA GLU A 36 -11.40 -3.52 -6.81
C GLU A 36 -12.24 -3.02 -5.63
N ARG A 37 -13.53 -2.76 -5.88
CA ARG A 37 -14.44 -2.33 -4.80
C ARG A 37 -14.54 -3.39 -3.71
N GLU A 38 -14.49 -4.66 -4.11
CA GLU A 38 -14.59 -5.84 -3.27
C GLU A 38 -13.35 -6.04 -2.39
N ASP A 39 -12.25 -5.32 -2.63
CA ASP A 39 -11.09 -5.32 -1.74
C ASP A 39 -11.36 -4.58 -0.41
N TYR A 40 -12.44 -3.81 -0.34
CA TYR A 40 -12.84 -3.06 0.86
C TYR A 40 -14.16 -3.58 1.43
N SER A 41 -14.34 -3.43 2.74
CA SER A 41 -15.57 -3.83 3.42
C SER A 41 -16.76 -2.97 2.98
N LEU A 42 -17.91 -3.61 2.74
CA LEU A 42 -19.17 -2.89 2.48
C LEU A 42 -19.67 -2.12 3.71
N LEU A 43 -19.32 -2.58 4.92
CA LEU A 43 -19.74 -1.98 6.20
C LEU A 43 -18.85 -0.80 6.59
N SER A 44 -17.55 -0.90 6.30
CA SER A 44 -16.54 0.11 6.61
C SER A 44 -15.61 0.27 5.41
N PRO A 45 -15.89 1.16 4.45
CA PRO A 45 -15.13 1.27 3.20
C PRO A 45 -13.66 1.70 3.33
N ILE A 46 -13.20 2.01 4.55
CA ILE A 46 -11.80 2.28 4.86
C ILE A 46 -11.05 1.03 5.34
N GLU A 47 -11.77 -0.01 5.74
CA GLU A 47 -11.21 -1.28 6.16
C GLU A 47 -11.15 -2.26 4.97
N PRO A 48 -10.08 -3.08 4.89
CA PRO A 48 -10.00 -4.13 3.89
C PRO A 48 -11.08 -5.20 4.14
N SER A 49 -11.58 -5.79 3.06
CA SER A 49 -12.37 -7.02 3.11
C SER A 49 -11.46 -8.24 3.33
N ALA A 50 -12.05 -9.44 3.42
CA ALA A 50 -11.26 -10.68 3.38
C ALA A 50 -10.42 -10.80 2.10
N GLN A 51 -10.98 -10.40 0.95
CA GLN A 51 -10.27 -10.39 -0.33
C GLN A 51 -9.11 -9.39 -0.32
N GLY A 52 -9.36 -8.15 0.12
CA GLY A 52 -8.33 -7.12 0.21
C GLY A 52 -7.22 -7.52 1.19
N GLY A 53 -7.60 -8.06 2.36
CA GLY A 53 -6.65 -8.58 3.35
C GLY A 53 -5.77 -9.69 2.78
N GLU A 54 -6.34 -10.61 2.00
CA GLU A 54 -5.57 -11.67 1.33
C GLU A 54 -4.58 -11.10 0.29
N LYS A 55 -4.99 -10.10 -0.50
CA LYS A 55 -4.08 -9.40 -1.44
C LYS A 55 -2.92 -8.73 -0.70
N ILE A 56 -3.20 -8.06 0.42
CA ILE A 56 -2.19 -7.41 1.27
C ILE A 56 -1.22 -8.45 1.84
N ALA A 57 -1.74 -9.53 2.43
CA ALA A 57 -0.94 -10.59 3.02
C ALA A 57 0.01 -11.24 2.02
N ARG A 58 -0.46 -11.51 0.78
CA ARG A 58 0.38 -12.03 -0.31
C ARG A 58 1.55 -11.11 -0.64
N VAL A 59 1.31 -9.80 -0.72
CA VAL A 59 2.37 -8.83 -1.00
C VAL A 59 3.38 -8.76 0.15
N ILE A 60 2.91 -8.78 1.41
CA ILE A 60 3.80 -8.80 2.58
C ILE A 60 4.70 -10.05 2.55
N ALA A 61 4.14 -11.24 2.30
CA ALA A 61 4.92 -12.47 2.17
C ALA A 61 6.00 -12.33 1.08
N ARG A 62 5.65 -11.79 -0.09
CA ARG A 62 6.59 -11.54 -1.18
C ARG A 62 7.69 -10.54 -0.80
N VAL A 63 7.37 -9.50 -0.03
CA VAL A 63 8.37 -8.56 0.50
C VAL A 63 9.36 -9.30 1.38
N LEU A 64 8.89 -10.13 2.31
CA LEU A 64 9.74 -10.91 3.20
C LEU A 64 10.64 -11.90 2.45
N GLU A 65 10.17 -12.45 1.34
CA GLU A 65 10.92 -13.39 0.51
C GLU A 65 11.95 -12.72 -0.42
N LYS A 66 11.61 -11.57 -1.01
CA LYS A 66 12.34 -10.99 -2.16
C LYS A 66 13.08 -9.68 -1.86
N HIS A 67 12.74 -8.96 -0.79
CA HIS A 67 13.38 -7.69 -0.48
C HIS A 67 14.70 -7.89 0.27
N ASP A 68 15.77 -7.23 -0.17
CA ASP A 68 17.02 -7.18 0.59
C ASP A 68 16.99 -6.00 1.56
N PHE A 69 16.57 -6.26 2.81
CA PHE A 69 16.50 -5.25 3.87
C PHE A 69 17.86 -4.65 4.27
N ARG A 70 18.98 -5.17 3.75
CA ARG A 70 20.31 -4.61 3.99
C ARG A 70 20.74 -3.62 2.90
N GLY A 71 20.07 -3.62 1.75
CA GLY A 71 20.47 -2.87 0.55
C GLY A 71 20.15 -1.38 0.61
N GLY A 72 19.30 -0.93 1.55
CA GLY A 72 18.90 0.48 1.67
C GLY A 72 18.18 1.03 0.43
N GLU A 73 17.61 0.15 -0.40
CA GLU A 73 16.90 0.55 -1.62
C GLU A 73 15.41 0.68 -1.33
N CYS A 74 14.86 1.87 -1.58
CA CYS A 74 13.41 2.03 -1.55
C CYS A 74 12.77 1.29 -2.73
N ARG A 75 11.82 0.40 -2.42
CA ARG A 75 11.13 -0.39 -3.43
C ARG A 75 9.64 -0.44 -3.19
N LEU A 76 8.89 -0.14 -4.25
CA LEU A 76 7.44 -0.21 -4.26
C LEU A 76 6.96 -1.62 -4.61
N TYR A 77 6.04 -2.14 -3.81
CA TYR A 77 5.44 -3.45 -3.98
C TYR A 77 3.93 -3.29 -4.19
N GLY A 78 3.44 -3.71 -5.36
CA GLY A 78 2.02 -3.74 -5.74
C GLY A 78 1.47 -5.16 -5.98
N ARG A 79 0.30 -5.29 -6.62
CA ARG A 79 -0.21 -6.59 -7.10
C ARG A 79 0.79 -7.26 -8.05
N GLU A 80 0.83 -8.59 -8.06
CA GLU A 80 1.43 -9.31 -9.19
C GLU A 80 0.55 -9.12 -10.43
N GLY A 81 1.20 -8.93 -11.58
CA GLY A 81 0.53 -8.86 -12.89
C GLY A 81 0.04 -10.22 -13.35
#